data_AF-A0A327J330-F1
#
_entry.id   AF-A0A327J330-F1
#
_cell.length_a   1.000
_cell.length_b   1.000
_cell.length_c   1.000
_cell.angle_alpha   90.00
_cell.angle_beta   90.00
_cell.angle_gamma   90.00
#
_symmetry.space_group_name_H-M   'P 1'
#
loop_
_entity.id
_entity.type
_entity.pdbx_description
1 polymer ?
#
loop_
_entity_poly.entity_id
_entity_poly.type
_entity_poly.pdbx_seq_one_letter_code
_entity_poly.pdbx_strand_id
1 'polypeptide(L)'
;MGIGKQVGIMSYFNFLQNKNLQPTKGQLGFTLAEGVTHVDLPPTKNKRAFTLAEVLITLGIIGVVAAMTIPTLMQKYYEKQTVTKVIEIQSIVSQALKLVEEDYDTPENWGLSAGYYDKDDALKIGEIMKHGLKLALDCGVDDREGKCVITQSYKYLNGNYGTQNYSTSGTYKVVLNNGASLWFGASHGRQVDFFFDTNGKHKPNTVGKDLFAVTYIFDKGLIADGGPDDDTPYQSSCNTKSSGWGCAYYILRFKDMKYLK
;
A
#
# COMPACT_ATOMS: atom_id res chain seq x y z
N MET A 1 15.40 -25.21 10.14
CA MET A 1 15.14 -23.77 10.34
C MET A 1 14.88 -23.17 8.98
N GLY A 2 13.74 -22.62 8.60
CA GLY A 2 12.45 -22.36 9.23
C GLY A 2 11.67 -21.62 8.14
N ILE A 3 10.74 -22.31 7.47
CA ILE A 3 9.94 -21.77 6.37
C ILE A 3 8.65 -21.23 6.98
N GLY A 4 8.56 -19.91 7.13
CA GLY A 4 7.38 -19.20 7.62
C GLY A 4 6.32 -19.05 6.52
N LYS A 5 5.34 -19.95 6.52
CA LYS A 5 4.12 -19.85 5.70
C LYS A 5 3.19 -18.76 6.22
N GLN A 6 2.63 -18.02 5.26
CA GLN A 6 1.40 -17.23 5.30
C GLN A 6 0.39 -17.71 6.35
N VAL A 7 0.14 -16.88 7.36
CA VAL A 7 -1.03 -16.96 8.23
C VAL A 7 -1.83 -15.68 8.00
N GLY A 8 -3.07 -15.85 7.54
CA GLY A 8 -4.00 -14.74 7.36
C GLY A 8 -4.91 -15.02 6.19
N ILE A 9 -6.12 -15.51 6.49
CA ILE A 9 -7.39 -15.51 5.72
C ILE A 9 -8.23 -16.77 6.02
N MET A 10 -7.73 -17.78 6.75
CA MET A 10 -8.51 -18.99 7.08
C MET A 10 -9.07 -19.04 8.52
N SER A 11 -9.46 -17.90 9.12
CA SER A 11 -9.90 -17.86 10.53
C SER A 11 -11.39 -17.53 10.75
N TYR A 12 -12.18 -17.22 9.73
CA TYR A 12 -13.59 -16.83 9.93
C TYR A 12 -14.62 -17.94 9.65
N PHE A 13 -14.22 -19.08 9.07
CA PHE A 13 -15.17 -20.12 8.68
C PHE A 13 -15.38 -21.26 9.69
N ASN A 14 -14.58 -21.35 10.76
CA ASN A 14 -14.64 -22.50 11.69
C ASN A 14 -15.44 -22.26 12.99
N PHE A 15 -16.16 -21.14 13.13
CA PHE A 15 -16.88 -20.83 14.38
C PHE A 15 -18.37 -21.26 14.41
N LEU A 16 -18.91 -21.88 13.36
CA LEU A 16 -20.35 -22.23 13.28
C LEU A 16 -20.67 -23.72 13.08
N GLN A 17 -19.84 -24.65 13.56
CA GLN A 17 -20.14 -26.08 13.44
C GLN A 17 -20.02 -26.92 14.72
N ASN A 18 -20.24 -26.38 15.92
CA ASN A 18 -20.30 -27.27 17.09
C ASN A 18 -21.26 -26.84 18.21
N LYS A 19 -22.54 -27.19 18.05
CA LYS A 19 -23.44 -27.45 19.18
C LYS A 19 -24.43 -28.56 18.81
N ASN A 20 -24.01 -29.81 19.01
CA ASN A 20 -24.92 -30.95 19.12
C ASN A 20 -25.53 -30.94 20.54
N LEU A 21 -26.78 -30.51 20.69
CA LEU A 21 -27.56 -30.78 21.91
C LEU A 21 -28.29 -32.13 21.75
N GLN A 22 -27.97 -33.09 22.63
CA GLN A 22 -28.74 -34.31 22.80
C GLN A 22 -29.90 -34.09 23.80
N PRO A 23 -31.08 -34.70 23.62
CA PRO A 23 -32.15 -34.64 24.60
C PRO A 23 -32.01 -35.77 25.64
N THR A 24 -32.09 -35.41 26.92
CA THR A 24 -32.13 -36.32 28.08
C THR A 24 -33.53 -36.94 28.25
N LYS A 25 -33.60 -38.28 28.40
CA LYS A 25 -34.83 -39.00 28.75
C LYS A 25 -35.11 -38.90 30.26
N GLY A 26 -36.25 -38.33 30.63
CA GLY A 26 -36.84 -38.46 31.96
C GLY A 26 -37.93 -39.54 31.94
N GLN A 27 -37.89 -40.47 32.89
CA GLN A 27 -38.84 -41.56 33.06
C GLN A 27 -39.76 -41.22 34.24
N LEU A 28 -41.06 -41.10 33.99
CA LEU A 28 -42.10 -41.01 35.02
C LEU A 28 -43.30 -41.82 34.53
N GLY A 29 -43.60 -42.90 35.25
CA GLY A 29 -44.73 -43.77 34.96
C GLY A 29 -45.99 -43.26 35.66
N PHE A 30 -47.13 -43.35 34.96
CA PHE A 30 -48.45 -43.46 35.55
C PHE A 30 -49.33 -44.31 34.62
N THR A 31 -50.04 -45.26 35.22
CA THR A 31 -51.10 -46.08 34.61
C THR A 31 -52.42 -45.31 34.61
N LEU A 32 -53.15 -45.28 33.48
CA LEU A 32 -54.58 -44.98 33.48
C LEU A 32 -55.33 -45.65 32.31
N ALA A 33 -56.63 -45.85 32.58
CA ALA A 33 -57.58 -46.77 31.99
C ALA A 33 -57.80 -46.73 30.46
N GLU A 34 -58.29 -47.88 29.98
CA GLU A 34 -58.77 -48.19 28.64
C GLU A 34 -59.80 -47.17 28.12
N GLY A 35 -59.69 -46.84 26.83
CA GLY A 35 -60.82 -46.31 26.05
C GLY A 35 -60.71 -44.87 25.56
N VAL A 36 -59.69 -44.52 24.76
CA VAL A 36 -59.79 -43.40 23.81
C VAL A 36 -59.06 -43.78 22.53
N THR A 37 -59.75 -43.75 21.40
CA THR A 37 -59.11 -43.79 20.06
C THR A 37 -58.27 -42.53 19.89
N HIS A 38 -56.96 -42.64 20.14
CA HIS A 38 -56.00 -41.58 19.86
C HIS A 38 -55.78 -41.53 18.35
N VAL A 39 -56.23 -40.47 17.69
CA VAL A 39 -55.73 -40.14 16.36
C VAL A 39 -54.33 -39.57 16.56
N ASP A 40 -53.31 -40.41 16.43
CA ASP A 40 -51.92 -39.98 16.47
C ASP A 40 -51.63 -39.12 15.24
N LEU A 41 -51.81 -37.80 15.40
CA LEU A 41 -51.28 -36.83 14.46
C LEU A 41 -49.75 -36.91 14.52
N PRO A 42 -49.07 -37.23 13.41
CA PRO A 42 -47.62 -37.38 13.42
C PRO A 42 -46.96 -36.07 13.84
N PRO A 43 -45.89 -36.09 14.66
CA PRO A 43 -45.17 -34.88 15.03
C PRO A 43 -44.55 -34.28 13.77
N THR A 44 -45.18 -33.24 13.23
CA THR A 44 -44.62 -32.45 12.13
C THR A 44 -43.43 -31.66 12.68
N LYS A 45 -42.24 -32.28 12.64
CA LYS A 45 -40.99 -31.52 12.73
C LYS A 45 -40.94 -30.62 11.48
N ASN A 46 -41.47 -29.40 11.62
CA ASN A 46 -41.30 -28.33 10.65
C ASN A 46 -39.81 -28.02 10.51
N LYS A 47 -39.14 -28.73 9.61
CA LYS A 47 -37.78 -28.38 9.19
C LYS A 47 -37.90 -27.11 8.37
N ARG A 48 -37.63 -25.96 9.01
CA ARG A 48 -37.46 -24.69 8.30
C ARG A 48 -36.19 -24.83 7.45
N ALA A 49 -36.38 -25.11 6.17
CA ALA A 49 -35.33 -25.07 5.16
C ALA A 49 -35.60 -23.85 4.27
N PHE A 50 -34.55 -23.11 3.92
CA PHE A 50 -34.66 -22.03 2.96
C PHE A 50 -35.03 -22.60 1.60
N THR A 51 -35.97 -21.94 0.92
CA THR A 51 -36.28 -22.32 -0.47
C THR A 51 -35.16 -21.86 -1.39
N LEU A 52 -34.97 -22.56 -2.52
CA LEU A 52 -33.99 -22.13 -3.53
C LEU A 52 -34.25 -20.69 -3.98
N ALA A 53 -35.52 -20.32 -4.16
CA ALA A 53 -35.91 -18.96 -4.55
C ALA A 53 -35.52 -17.91 -3.50
N GLU A 54 -35.72 -18.21 -2.22
CA GLU A 54 -35.32 -17.32 -1.11
C GLU A 54 -33.81 -17.08 -1.09
N VAL A 55 -33.01 -18.14 -1.27
CA VAL A 55 -31.54 -18.01 -1.35
C VAL A 55 -31.11 -17.23 -2.59
N LEU A 56 -31.74 -17.45 -3.75
CA LEU A 56 -31.40 -16.73 -4.98
C LEU A 56 -31.75 -15.23 -4.91
N ILE A 57 -32.90 -14.88 -4.33
CA ILE A 57 -33.29 -13.48 -4.15
C ILE A 57 -32.34 -12.79 -3.18
N THR A 58 -32.00 -13.43 -2.06
CA THR A 58 -31.06 -12.86 -1.08
C THR A 58 -29.66 -12.66 -1.66
N LEU A 59 -29.12 -13.65 -2.37
CA LEU A 59 -27.83 -13.53 -3.08
C LEU A 59 -27.87 -12.47 -4.18
N GLY A 60 -29.00 -12.34 -4.90
CA GLY A 60 -29.21 -11.30 -5.90
C GLY A 60 -29.16 -9.90 -5.30
N ILE A 61 -29.87 -9.67 -4.18
CA ILE A 61 -29.87 -8.38 -3.47
C ILE A 61 -28.47 -8.05 -2.94
N ILE A 62 -27.81 -9.01 -2.26
CA ILE A 62 -26.46 -8.82 -1.73
C ILE A 62 -25.49 -8.54 -2.89
N GLY A 63 -25.62 -9.24 -4.01
CA GLY A 63 -24.79 -9.03 -5.21
C GLY A 63 -24.90 -7.61 -5.78
N VAL A 64 -26.12 -7.08 -5.92
CA VAL A 64 -26.36 -5.72 -6.41
C VAL A 64 -25.78 -4.68 -5.45
N VAL A 65 -26.05 -4.82 -4.15
CA VAL A 65 -25.53 -3.89 -3.13
C VAL A 65 -24.01 -3.93 -3.07
N ALA A 66 -23.42 -5.13 -3.09
CA ALA A 66 -21.97 -5.33 -3.08
C ALA A 66 -21.31 -4.68 -4.31
N ALA A 67 -21.90 -4.83 -5.50
CA ALA A 67 -21.39 -4.26 -6.74
C ALA A 67 -21.29 -2.73 -6.71
N MET A 68 -22.23 -2.04 -6.03
CA MET A 68 -22.21 -0.58 -5.91
C MET A 68 -21.32 -0.08 -4.76
N THR A 69 -21.17 -0.87 -3.69
CA THR A 69 -20.50 -0.43 -2.46
C THR A 69 -19.02 -0.80 -2.40
N ILE A 70 -18.64 -2.00 -2.87
CA ILE A 70 -17.27 -2.50 -2.81
C ILE A 70 -16.29 -1.58 -3.57
N PRO A 71 -16.56 -1.12 -4.81
CA PRO A 71 -15.61 -0.27 -5.53
C PRO A 71 -15.35 1.06 -4.79
N THR A 72 -16.41 1.69 -4.27
CA THR A 72 -16.31 2.96 -3.54
C THR A 72 -15.53 2.81 -2.23
N LEU A 73 -15.77 1.73 -1.49
CA LEU A 73 -15.04 1.43 -0.26
C LEU A 73 -13.56 1.17 -0.55
N MET A 74 -13.26 0.37 -1.58
CA MET A 74 -11.89 0.06 -1.99
C MET A 74 -11.12 1.31 -2.41
N GLN A 75 -11.73 2.22 -3.15
CA GLN A 75 -11.11 3.50 -3.52
C GLN A 75 -10.77 4.36 -2.30
N LYS A 76 -11.70 4.51 -1.35
CA LYS A 76 -11.46 5.28 -0.12
C LYS A 76 -10.38 4.65 0.75
N TYR A 77 -10.36 3.31 0.84
CA TYR A 77 -9.34 2.59 1.57
C TYR A 77 -7.96 2.78 0.92
N TYR A 78 -7.86 2.63 -0.40
CA TYR A 78 -6.64 2.87 -1.17
C TYR A 78 -6.12 4.30 -0.94
N GLU A 79 -6.97 5.31 -1.10
CA GLU A 79 -6.61 6.71 -0.89
C GLU A 79 -6.03 6.93 0.52
N LYS A 80 -6.72 6.44 1.56
CA LYS A 80 -6.26 6.56 2.95
C LYS A 80 -4.93 5.84 3.18
N GLN A 81 -4.76 4.65 2.60
CA GLN A 81 -3.55 3.87 2.72
C GLN A 81 -2.36 4.59 2.06
N THR A 82 -2.52 5.06 0.82
CA THR A 82 -1.48 5.78 0.08
C THR A 82 -1.08 7.07 0.80
N VAL A 83 -2.04 7.90 1.21
CA VAL A 83 -1.75 9.15 1.95
C VAL A 83 -0.95 8.85 3.22
N THR A 84 -1.33 7.81 3.97
CA THR A 84 -0.62 7.41 5.20
C THR A 84 0.82 6.98 4.88
N LYS A 85 1.00 6.16 3.84
CA LYS A 85 2.33 5.70 3.42
C LYS A 85 3.23 6.82 2.92
N VAL A 86 2.71 7.78 2.17
CA VAL A 86 3.49 8.95 1.70
C VAL A 86 4.03 9.75 2.89
N ILE A 87 3.19 10.00 3.90
CA ILE A 87 3.58 10.71 5.13
C ILE A 87 4.61 9.90 5.91
N GLU A 88 4.39 8.59 6.03
CA GLU A 88 5.32 7.68 6.71
C GLU A 88 6.70 7.68 6.04
N ILE A 89 6.76 7.51 4.71
CA ILE A 89 8.03 7.45 3.97
C ILE A 89 8.75 8.80 4.03
N GLN A 90 8.04 9.92 3.86
CA GLN A 90 8.64 11.25 4.02
C GLN A 90 9.21 11.44 5.44
N SER A 91 8.54 10.91 6.46
CA SER A 91 9.03 10.93 7.83
C SER A 91 10.26 10.03 8.02
N ILE A 92 10.28 8.84 7.41
CA ILE A 92 11.44 7.94 7.42
C ILE A 92 12.65 8.63 6.80
N VAL A 93 12.49 9.25 5.63
CA VAL A 93 13.58 9.97 4.95
C VAL A 93 14.07 11.15 5.81
N SER A 94 13.16 11.96 6.36
CA SER A 94 13.53 13.07 7.23
C SER A 94 14.26 12.62 8.50
N GLN A 95 13.83 11.52 9.11
CA GLN A 95 14.50 10.95 10.29
C GLN A 95 15.87 10.36 9.94
N ALA A 96 15.97 9.67 8.80
CA ALA A 96 17.24 9.11 8.33
C ALA A 96 18.26 10.22 8.07
N LEU A 97 17.87 11.31 7.40
CA LEU A 97 18.73 12.47 7.17
C LEU A 97 19.25 13.06 8.49
N LYS A 98 18.36 13.26 9.47
CA LYS A 98 18.77 13.77 10.80
C LYS A 98 19.71 12.82 11.54
N LEU A 99 19.53 11.51 11.37
CA LEU A 99 20.36 10.51 12.03
C LEU A 99 21.76 10.46 11.44
N VAL A 100 21.89 10.60 10.11
CA VAL A 100 23.20 10.60 9.46
C VAL A 100 23.93 11.95 9.57
N GLU A 101 23.21 13.04 9.82
CA GLU A 101 23.76 14.39 9.97
C GLU A 101 24.80 14.49 11.11
N GLU A 102 24.64 13.69 12.18
CA GLU A 102 25.58 13.69 13.31
C GLU A 102 26.98 13.16 12.92
N ASP A 103 27.03 12.11 12.08
CA ASP A 103 28.28 11.42 11.72
C ASP A 103 28.85 11.85 10.36
N TYR A 104 27.98 12.26 9.43
CA TYR A 104 28.30 12.52 8.02
C TYR A 104 28.00 13.94 7.57
N ASP A 105 27.53 14.80 8.47
CA ASP A 105 27.09 16.16 8.17
C ASP A 105 25.92 16.19 7.16
N THR A 106 25.51 17.37 6.74
CA THR A 106 24.42 17.57 5.79
C THR A 106 24.79 17.12 4.37
N PRO A 107 23.79 16.84 3.50
CA PRO A 107 24.01 16.46 2.10
C PRO A 107 24.91 17.39 1.28
N GLU A 108 25.04 18.65 1.69
CA GLU A 108 25.94 19.62 1.06
C GLU A 108 27.41 19.23 1.18
N ASN A 109 27.79 18.54 2.27
CA ASN A 109 29.17 18.21 2.62
C ASN A 109 29.55 16.76 2.26
N TRP A 110 28.66 16.00 1.62
CA TRP A 110 28.92 14.61 1.22
C TRP A 110 29.87 14.45 0.01
N GLY A 111 30.39 15.56 -0.55
CA GLY A 111 31.33 15.51 -1.66
C GLY A 111 30.72 14.95 -2.95
N LEU A 112 29.46 15.30 -3.20
CA LEU A 112 28.72 14.93 -4.42
C LEU A 112 29.22 15.75 -5.61
N SER A 113 29.27 15.14 -6.79
CA SER A 113 29.63 15.84 -8.02
C SER A 113 28.48 16.72 -8.53
N ALA A 114 28.77 17.55 -9.54
CA ALA A 114 27.74 18.29 -10.28
C ALA A 114 26.97 17.41 -11.30
N GLY A 115 27.19 16.10 -11.28
CA GLY A 115 26.55 15.14 -12.18
C GLY A 115 25.04 15.01 -11.95
N TYR A 116 24.38 14.38 -12.91
CA TYR A 116 22.97 14.03 -12.83
C TYR A 116 22.82 12.51 -12.77
N TYR A 117 22.36 12.00 -11.63
CA TYR A 117 22.27 10.57 -11.33
C TYR A 117 23.55 9.82 -11.73
N ASP A 118 24.66 10.30 -11.19
CA ASP A 118 25.95 9.62 -11.31
C ASP A 118 26.02 8.42 -10.36
N LYS A 119 26.61 7.32 -10.84
CA LYS A 119 26.67 6.05 -10.08
C LYS A 119 27.57 6.14 -8.87
N ASP A 120 28.68 6.88 -8.95
CA ASP A 120 29.64 6.98 -7.85
C ASP A 120 29.04 7.83 -6.72
N ASP A 121 28.34 8.90 -7.07
CA ASP A 121 27.60 9.71 -6.09
C ASP A 121 26.44 8.92 -5.47
N ALA A 122 25.71 8.14 -6.27
CA ALA A 122 24.67 7.26 -5.74
C ALA A 122 25.23 6.23 -4.74
N LEU A 123 26.42 5.67 -5.00
CA LEU A 123 27.09 4.77 -4.05
C LEU A 123 27.44 5.50 -2.74
N LYS A 124 27.98 6.71 -2.80
CA LYS A 124 28.28 7.51 -1.60
C LYS A 124 27.02 7.79 -0.78
N ILE A 125 25.96 8.27 -1.43
CA ILE A 125 24.68 8.54 -0.76
C ILE A 125 24.12 7.25 -0.16
N GLY A 126 24.24 6.13 -0.87
CA GLY A 126 23.83 4.81 -0.39
C GLY A 126 24.55 4.39 0.87
N GLU A 127 25.89 4.48 0.89
CA GLU A 127 26.68 4.15 2.09
C GLU A 127 26.26 4.97 3.30
N ILE A 128 26.05 6.28 3.13
CA ILE A 128 25.62 7.17 4.22
C ILE A 128 24.19 6.84 4.67
N MET A 129 23.22 6.86 3.76
CA MET A 129 21.80 6.71 4.08
C MET A 129 21.45 5.34 4.67
N LYS A 130 22.24 4.30 4.39
CA LYS A 130 22.08 2.97 5.02
C LYS A 130 22.23 3.02 6.54
N HIS A 131 23.00 3.95 7.11
CA HIS A 131 23.08 4.13 8.56
C HIS A 131 21.78 4.69 9.14
N GLY A 132 21.08 5.53 8.37
CA GLY A 132 19.81 6.15 8.76
C GLY A 132 18.57 5.30 8.49
N LEU A 133 18.65 4.35 7.55
CA LEU A 133 17.49 3.62 7.02
C LEU A 133 17.41 2.18 7.53
N LYS A 134 16.17 1.73 7.78
CA LYS A 134 15.87 0.33 8.11
C LYS A 134 15.41 -0.42 6.85
N LEU A 135 16.32 -1.21 6.29
CA LEU A 135 16.15 -1.85 5.00
C LEU A 135 15.69 -3.31 5.12
N ALA A 136 14.74 -3.68 4.27
CA ALA A 136 14.37 -5.08 4.00
C ALA A 136 15.23 -5.68 2.89
N LEU A 137 15.61 -4.85 1.91
CA LEU A 137 16.46 -5.24 0.80
C LEU A 137 17.32 -4.06 0.34
N ASP A 138 18.58 -4.35 0.02
CA ASP A 138 19.51 -3.42 -0.62
C ASP A 138 19.81 -3.93 -2.04
N CYS A 139 19.53 -3.11 -3.05
CA CYS A 139 19.79 -3.44 -4.45
C CYS A 139 20.95 -2.63 -5.05
N GLY A 140 21.57 -1.73 -4.28
CA GLY A 140 22.64 -0.86 -4.75
C GLY A 140 22.24 -0.03 -5.97
N VAL A 141 23.19 0.18 -6.88
CA VAL A 141 23.01 1.02 -8.07
C VAL A 141 22.58 0.28 -9.33
N ASP A 142 22.59 -1.05 -9.33
CA ASP A 142 22.28 -1.88 -10.52
C ASP A 142 21.25 -2.97 -10.18
N ASP A 143 19.97 -2.66 -10.37
CA ASP A 143 18.84 -3.55 -10.02
C ASP A 143 18.27 -4.23 -11.27
N ARG A 144 19.13 -4.87 -12.09
CA ARG A 144 18.70 -5.47 -13.39
C ARG A 144 17.61 -6.52 -13.26
N GLU A 145 17.54 -7.18 -12.11
CA GLU A 145 16.55 -8.21 -11.80
C GLU A 145 15.20 -7.61 -11.32
N GLY A 146 15.12 -6.30 -11.09
CA GLY A 146 13.90 -5.64 -10.62
C GLY A 146 13.45 -6.10 -9.23
N LYS A 147 14.42 -6.22 -8.31
CA LYS A 147 14.17 -6.64 -6.94
C LYS A 147 13.60 -5.49 -6.12
N CYS A 148 14.16 -4.30 -6.24
CA CYS A 148 13.74 -3.10 -5.52
C CYS A 148 12.74 -2.28 -6.32
N VAL A 149 12.99 -2.03 -7.61
CA VAL A 149 12.13 -1.21 -8.46
C VAL A 149 11.73 -1.98 -9.72
N ILE A 150 10.72 -1.49 -10.44
CA ILE A 150 10.35 -2.09 -11.73
C ILE A 150 11.48 -1.91 -12.75
N THR A 151 11.63 -2.89 -13.66
CA THR A 151 12.59 -2.84 -14.79
C THR A 151 12.05 -2.07 -16.00
N GLN A 152 10.94 -1.35 -15.82
CA GLN A 152 10.20 -0.64 -16.86
C GLN A 152 10.03 0.82 -16.45
N SER A 153 9.57 1.65 -17.39
CA SER A 153 9.20 3.02 -17.06
C SER A 153 7.89 3.10 -16.29
N TYR A 154 7.82 4.03 -15.34
CA TYR A 154 6.57 4.39 -14.68
C TYR A 154 5.63 5.13 -15.63
N LYS A 155 4.34 4.93 -15.42
CA LYS A 155 3.28 5.64 -16.15
C LYS A 155 3.03 7.01 -15.52
N TYR A 156 2.75 8.01 -16.32
CA TYR A 156 2.29 9.32 -15.88
C TYR A 156 0.76 9.38 -15.74
N LEU A 157 0.24 10.34 -14.99
CA LEU A 157 -1.22 10.50 -14.83
C LEU A 157 -1.94 10.73 -16.16
N ASN A 158 -1.31 11.44 -17.10
CA ASN A 158 -1.82 11.69 -18.46
C ASN A 158 -1.87 10.47 -19.38
N GLY A 159 -1.39 9.31 -18.92
CA GLY A 159 -1.41 8.07 -19.70
C GLY A 159 -0.11 7.73 -20.42
N ASN A 160 0.78 8.71 -20.60
CA ASN A 160 2.09 8.50 -21.23
C ASN A 160 3.05 7.75 -20.28
N TYR A 161 4.14 7.24 -20.82
CA TYR A 161 5.21 6.62 -20.03
C TYR A 161 6.38 7.56 -19.88
N GLY A 162 7.04 7.51 -18.73
CA GLY A 162 8.36 8.10 -18.57
C GLY A 162 9.38 7.45 -19.50
N THR A 163 10.48 8.14 -19.75
CA THR A 163 11.60 7.62 -20.53
C THR A 163 12.63 6.89 -19.66
N GLN A 164 12.57 7.09 -18.34
CA GLN A 164 13.57 6.59 -17.42
C GLN A 164 13.25 5.18 -16.91
N ASN A 165 14.26 4.32 -16.99
CA ASN A 165 14.28 3.03 -16.30
C ASN A 165 15.07 3.17 -15.00
N TYR A 166 14.35 3.28 -13.88
CA TYR A 166 14.97 3.48 -12.57
C TYR A 166 15.73 2.25 -12.08
N SER A 167 15.48 1.04 -12.60
CA SER A 167 16.24 -0.16 -12.20
C SER A 167 17.73 -0.05 -12.59
N THR A 168 18.02 0.63 -13.71
CA THR A 168 19.38 0.77 -14.25
C THR A 168 19.93 2.20 -14.24
N SER A 169 19.18 3.19 -13.73
CA SER A 169 19.64 4.58 -13.58
C SER A 169 20.80 4.69 -12.58
N GLY A 170 21.60 5.77 -12.62
CA GLY A 170 22.64 6.00 -11.60
C GLY A 170 22.06 6.56 -10.29
N THR A 171 21.07 5.87 -9.74
CA THR A 171 20.50 6.10 -8.40
C THR A 171 20.79 4.88 -7.53
N TYR A 172 20.68 5.01 -6.22
CA TYR A 172 20.78 3.89 -5.28
C TYR A 172 19.38 3.41 -4.89
N LYS A 173 19.13 2.10 -4.87
CA LYS A 173 17.78 1.52 -4.69
C LYS A 173 17.74 0.59 -3.50
N VAL A 174 16.69 0.73 -2.70
CA VAL A 174 16.44 -0.08 -1.52
C VAL A 174 14.94 -0.37 -1.37
N VAL A 175 14.62 -1.39 -0.57
CA VAL A 175 13.26 -1.64 -0.07
C VAL A 175 13.24 -1.40 1.43
N LEU A 176 12.32 -0.56 1.89
CA LEU A 176 12.11 -0.28 3.30
C LEU A 176 11.36 -1.44 3.99
N ASN A 177 11.48 -1.56 5.31
CA ASN A 177 10.78 -2.60 6.08
C ASN A 177 9.25 -2.57 5.97
N ASN A 178 8.65 -1.44 5.57
CA ASN A 178 7.21 -1.31 5.31
C ASN A 178 6.80 -1.75 3.88
N GLY A 179 7.76 -2.30 3.11
CA GLY A 179 7.56 -2.80 1.75
C GLY A 179 7.54 -1.74 0.65
N ALA A 180 7.77 -0.47 0.99
CA ALA A 180 7.94 0.59 -0.01
C ALA A 180 9.31 0.51 -0.68
N SER A 181 9.36 0.81 -1.96
CA SER A 181 10.62 0.97 -2.69
C SER A 181 11.07 2.40 -2.58
N LEU A 182 12.36 2.62 -2.30
CA LEU A 182 12.97 3.94 -2.18
C LEU A 182 14.22 3.95 -3.04
N TRP A 183 14.39 4.99 -3.83
CA TRP A 183 15.64 5.23 -4.55
C TRP A 183 16.00 6.70 -4.55
N PHE A 184 17.30 6.96 -4.56
CA PHE A 184 17.81 8.30 -4.41
C PHE A 184 19.11 8.52 -5.17
N GLY A 185 19.38 9.77 -5.55
CA GLY A 185 20.59 10.12 -6.28
C GLY A 185 20.83 11.63 -6.30
N ALA A 186 22.10 11.99 -6.51
CA ALA A 186 22.50 13.38 -6.70
C ALA A 186 21.93 13.92 -8.02
N SER A 187 21.48 15.16 -8.00
CA SER A 187 20.85 15.82 -9.13
C SER A 187 21.34 17.26 -9.21
N HIS A 188 21.85 17.66 -10.38
CA HIS A 188 22.27 19.03 -10.72
C HIS A 188 23.25 19.68 -9.71
N GLY A 189 24.04 18.88 -8.99
CA GLY A 189 25.07 19.32 -8.05
C GLY A 189 24.60 20.10 -6.82
N ARG A 190 23.30 20.28 -6.63
CA ARG A 190 22.73 21.09 -5.54
C ARG A 190 21.54 20.46 -4.81
N GLN A 191 21.23 19.22 -5.14
CA GLN A 191 20.12 18.51 -4.55
C GLN A 191 20.30 17.00 -4.60
N VAL A 192 19.61 16.31 -3.69
CA VAL A 192 19.46 14.87 -3.66
C VAL A 192 17.97 14.55 -3.79
N ASP A 193 17.62 13.87 -4.87
CA ASP A 193 16.24 13.51 -5.17
C ASP A 193 15.94 12.15 -4.51
N PHE A 194 14.83 12.04 -3.78
CA PHE A 194 14.35 10.81 -3.16
C PHE A 194 13.00 10.44 -3.76
N PHE A 195 13.01 9.39 -4.57
CA PHE A 195 11.82 8.81 -5.16
C PHE A 195 11.37 7.60 -4.36
N PHE A 196 10.08 7.46 -4.18
CA PHE A 196 9.54 6.32 -3.47
C PHE A 196 8.25 5.82 -4.09
N ASP A 197 8.15 4.50 -4.17
CA ASP A 197 6.91 3.80 -4.49
C ASP A 197 6.30 3.23 -3.21
N THR A 198 5.10 3.71 -2.87
CA THR A 198 4.33 3.32 -1.68
C THR A 198 3.91 1.84 -1.66
N ASN A 199 3.77 1.18 -2.80
CA ASN A 199 3.42 -0.25 -2.88
C ASN A 199 4.53 -1.09 -3.51
N GLY A 200 5.72 -0.52 -3.68
CA GLY A 200 6.89 -1.17 -4.24
C GLY A 200 6.71 -1.44 -5.74
N LYS A 201 7.10 -2.61 -6.24
CA LYS A 201 6.99 -2.93 -7.68
C LYS A 201 5.58 -3.31 -8.16
N HIS A 202 4.60 -3.21 -7.29
CA HIS A 202 3.24 -3.68 -7.56
C HIS A 202 2.46 -2.62 -8.33
N LYS A 203 1.55 -3.05 -9.22
CA LYS A 203 0.69 -2.12 -9.96
C LYS A 203 -0.09 -1.18 -9.00
N PRO A 204 -0.35 0.08 -9.39
CA PRO A 204 -0.34 0.59 -10.77
C PRO A 204 1.00 1.07 -11.38
N ASN A 205 2.08 1.23 -10.62
CA ASN A 205 3.35 1.84 -11.05
C ASN A 205 3.14 3.14 -11.85
N THR A 206 2.44 4.10 -11.25
CA THR A 206 2.04 5.37 -11.85
C THR A 206 2.43 6.56 -10.96
N VAL A 207 3.18 7.51 -11.53
CA VAL A 207 3.54 8.77 -10.87
C VAL A 207 2.29 9.47 -10.36
N GLY A 208 2.31 9.92 -9.11
CA GLY A 208 1.17 10.55 -8.45
C GLY A 208 0.07 9.59 -7.99
N LYS A 209 0.19 8.27 -8.19
CA LYS A 209 -0.71 7.27 -7.60
C LYS A 209 -0.04 6.42 -6.54
N ASP A 210 1.17 5.95 -6.83
CA ASP A 210 1.98 5.12 -5.95
C ASP A 210 3.45 5.57 -5.93
N LEU A 211 3.96 6.13 -7.03
CA LEU A 211 5.26 6.80 -7.11
C LEU A 211 5.18 8.31 -6.80
N PHE A 212 6.01 8.76 -5.86
CA PHE A 212 6.15 10.15 -5.45
C PHE A 212 7.62 10.52 -5.24
N ALA A 213 7.91 11.81 -5.12
CA ALA A 213 9.26 12.30 -4.88
C ALA A 213 9.29 13.40 -3.81
N VAL A 214 10.38 13.43 -3.06
CA VAL A 214 10.79 14.52 -2.17
C VAL A 214 12.25 14.82 -2.47
N THR A 215 12.64 16.08 -2.37
CA THR A 215 13.97 16.52 -2.77
C THR A 215 14.63 17.24 -1.60
N TYR A 216 15.86 16.85 -1.28
CA TYR A 216 16.71 17.65 -0.40
C TYR A 216 17.43 18.68 -1.24
N ILE A 217 17.08 19.96 -1.09
CA ILE A 217 17.78 21.06 -1.76
C ILE A 217 18.76 21.67 -0.78
N PHE A 218 19.99 21.87 -1.23
CA PHE A 218 21.05 22.49 -0.43
C PHE A 218 20.57 23.85 0.11
N ASP A 219 20.86 24.14 1.38
CA ASP A 219 20.43 25.35 2.10
C ASP A 219 18.92 25.45 2.41
N LYS A 220 18.06 24.59 1.82
CA LYS A 220 16.59 24.59 2.06
C LYS A 220 16.11 23.37 2.84
N GLY A 221 16.86 22.27 2.79
CA GLY A 221 16.50 21.00 3.42
C GLY A 221 15.55 20.16 2.57
N LEU A 222 14.92 19.17 3.23
CA LEU A 222 13.99 18.22 2.59
C LEU A 222 12.64 18.88 2.30
N ILE A 223 12.28 18.99 1.03
CA ILE A 223 11.01 19.52 0.55
C ILE A 223 10.25 18.48 -0.27
N ALA A 224 8.95 18.66 -0.41
CA ALA A 224 8.12 17.81 -1.25
C ALA A 224 7.98 18.40 -2.66
N ASP A 225 8.12 17.55 -3.67
CA ASP A 225 8.03 17.96 -5.07
C ASP A 225 6.62 18.45 -5.40
N GLY A 226 6.55 19.54 -6.16
CA GLY A 226 5.31 20.22 -6.53
C GLY A 226 4.89 21.35 -5.60
N GLY A 227 5.82 21.92 -4.84
CA GLY A 227 5.58 23.17 -4.12
C GLY A 227 5.14 24.30 -5.06
N PRO A 228 4.48 25.37 -4.55
CA PRO A 228 4.05 26.49 -5.38
C PRO A 228 5.19 27.19 -6.15
N ASP A 229 6.40 27.16 -5.58
CA ASP A 229 7.61 27.78 -6.14
C ASP A 229 8.53 26.77 -6.87
N ASP A 230 8.03 25.55 -7.10
CA ASP A 230 8.71 24.49 -7.86
C ASP A 230 8.53 24.75 -9.37
N ASP A 231 9.45 24.23 -10.21
CA ASP A 231 9.30 24.23 -11.67
C ASP A 231 8.06 23.41 -12.12
N THR A 232 7.63 22.47 -11.29
CA THR A 232 6.49 21.58 -11.52
C THR A 232 5.41 21.71 -10.45
N PRO A 233 4.81 22.89 -10.26
CA PRO A 233 3.91 23.16 -9.13
C PRO A 233 2.65 22.29 -9.20
N TYR A 234 2.13 21.85 -8.04
CA TYR A 234 1.04 20.88 -7.97
C TYR A 234 -0.22 21.31 -8.75
N GLN A 235 -0.48 22.62 -8.87
CA GLN A 235 -1.63 23.16 -9.58
C GLN A 235 -1.64 22.76 -11.06
N SER A 236 -0.47 22.66 -11.70
CA SER A 236 -0.33 22.27 -13.11
C SER A 236 0.14 20.82 -13.29
N SER A 237 0.91 20.29 -12.34
CA SER A 237 1.59 18.99 -12.47
C SER A 237 0.91 17.84 -11.71
N CYS A 238 -0.10 18.11 -10.87
CA CYS A 238 -0.87 17.10 -10.15
C CYS A 238 -2.34 17.05 -10.57
N ASN A 239 -2.60 16.46 -11.75
CA ASN A 239 -3.94 16.18 -12.25
C ASN A 239 -3.90 15.05 -13.29
N THR A 240 -5.08 14.53 -13.66
CA THR A 240 -5.22 13.40 -14.62
C THR A 240 -4.71 13.69 -16.04
N LYS A 241 -4.34 14.94 -16.36
CA LYS A 241 -3.85 15.36 -17.68
C LYS A 241 -2.36 15.72 -17.67
N SER A 242 -1.66 15.59 -16.55
CA SER A 242 -0.24 15.95 -16.39
C SER A 242 0.64 14.76 -15.99
N SER A 243 1.91 15.01 -15.64
CA SER A 243 2.86 13.95 -15.28
C SER A 243 2.50 13.27 -13.94
N GLY A 244 2.07 14.05 -12.95
CA GLY A 244 1.83 13.62 -11.58
C GLY A 244 2.98 13.95 -10.61
N TRP A 245 4.10 14.54 -11.08
CA TRP A 245 5.29 14.75 -10.23
C TRP A 245 5.02 15.64 -9.02
N GLY A 246 4.20 16.69 -9.16
CA GLY A 246 3.87 17.57 -8.03
C GLY A 246 2.80 17.02 -7.07
N CYS A 247 2.41 15.75 -7.19
CA CYS A 247 1.41 15.18 -6.31
C CYS A 247 1.92 14.85 -4.90
N ALA A 248 3.23 14.77 -4.70
CA ALA A 248 3.81 14.57 -3.37
C ALA A 248 3.45 15.73 -2.44
N TYR A 249 3.67 16.98 -2.89
CA TYR A 249 3.27 18.18 -2.17
C TYR A 249 1.76 18.21 -1.90
N TYR A 250 0.94 17.92 -2.91
CA TYR A 250 -0.52 17.89 -2.77
C TYR A 250 -0.97 16.95 -1.64
N ILE A 251 -0.50 15.70 -1.66
CA ILE A 251 -0.87 14.71 -0.64
C ILE A 251 -0.42 15.17 0.74
N LEU A 252 0.82 15.65 0.87
CA LEU A 252 1.34 16.07 2.16
C LEU A 252 0.60 17.31 2.70
N ARG A 253 0.10 18.19 1.83
CA ARG A 253 -0.66 19.39 2.20
C ARG A 253 -2.13 19.12 2.50
N PHE A 254 -2.84 18.43 1.61
CA PHE A 254 -4.30 18.26 1.66
C PHE A 254 -4.76 16.92 2.25
N LYS A 255 -3.86 15.95 2.38
CA LYS A 255 -4.12 14.63 2.98
C LYS A 255 -5.22 13.84 2.26
N ASP A 256 -5.35 14.03 0.95
CA ASP A 256 -6.31 13.34 0.10
C ASP A 256 -5.73 13.16 -1.33
N MET A 257 -6.44 12.42 -2.18
CA MET A 257 -6.05 12.20 -3.59
C MET A 257 -7.13 12.67 -4.57
N LYS A 258 -7.79 13.80 -4.28
CA LYS A 258 -8.91 14.29 -5.11
C LYS A 258 -8.52 14.66 -6.54
N TYR A 259 -7.25 14.92 -6.81
CA TYR A 259 -6.73 15.17 -8.16
C TYR A 259 -6.85 13.97 -9.12
N LEU A 260 -7.17 12.77 -8.60
CA LEU A 260 -7.45 11.58 -9.40
C LEU A 260 -8.89 11.51 -9.93
N LYS A 261 -9.75 12.46 -9.56
CA LYS A 261 -11.18 12.50 -9.93
C LYS A 261 -11.44 13.39 -11.13
#